data_AF-A0A944TBU7-F1
#
_entry.id   AF-A0A944TBU7-F1
#
_cell.length_a   1.000
_cell.length_b   1.000
_cell.length_c   1.000
_cell.angle_alpha   90.00
_cell.angle_beta   90.00
_cell.angle_gamma   90.00
#
_symmetry.space_group_name_H-M   'P 1'
#
loop_
_entity.id
_entity.type
_entity.pdbx_description
1 polymer ?
#
loop_
_entity_poly.entity_id
_entity_poly.type
_entity_poly.pdbx_seq_one_letter_code
_entity_poly.pdbx_strand_id
1 'polypeptide(L)'
;MTINYPQSDLSIRDDLIGAQARFWEHLAAPGTWLSGAERVAIAAEARGVRNCDFCKIQKDALSPNSIQDTHQSSTDLAPNMVEVIHRIVSDPGRLTEAWVRGVVDSGISDGAYVETVGLIATAMVMDTFAAGIGHDDVPLPAPAAGEPSRYTSSGAKRAAAWVPITEPEDITEEDGDLYPGRSAYIQRALSSVPDTKRGYWDLAVANYLPAEHMPNFDTDFRAISRNQIELIAARTSALHGCAY
;
A
#
# COMPACT_ATOMS: atom_id res chain seq x y z
N MET A 1 4.51 -18.28 6.46
CA MET A 1 3.36 -18.87 5.72
C MET A 1 3.85 -19.31 4.34
N THR A 2 3.40 -20.45 3.81
CA THR A 2 3.80 -20.88 2.45
C THR A 2 2.88 -20.24 1.41
N ILE A 3 3.45 -19.48 0.48
CA ILE A 3 2.71 -18.91 -0.66
C ILE A 3 2.83 -19.83 -1.86
N ASN A 4 1.70 -20.23 -2.41
CA ASN A 4 1.58 -21.01 -3.62
C ASN A 4 0.31 -20.61 -4.38
N TYR A 5 0.25 -20.99 -5.65
CA TYR A 5 -0.83 -20.63 -6.56
C TYR A 5 -1.32 -21.86 -7.34
N PRO A 6 -1.95 -22.84 -6.66
CA PRO A 6 -2.35 -24.12 -7.28
C PRO A 6 -3.35 -23.99 -8.43
N GLN A 7 -4.04 -22.86 -8.56
CA GLN A 7 -4.98 -22.59 -9.67
C GLN A 7 -4.29 -22.04 -10.93
N SER A 8 -2.98 -21.73 -10.86
CA SER A 8 -2.22 -21.21 -12.00
C SER A 8 -1.24 -22.26 -12.54
N ASP A 9 -1.22 -22.42 -13.86
CA ASP A 9 -0.24 -23.26 -14.56
C ASP A 9 1.08 -22.51 -14.85
N LEU A 10 1.17 -21.23 -14.47
CA LEU A 10 2.35 -20.40 -14.71
C LEU A 10 3.45 -20.71 -13.70
N SER A 11 4.69 -20.79 -14.18
CA SER A 11 5.86 -20.80 -13.32
C SER A 11 6.10 -19.41 -12.75
N ILE A 12 6.21 -19.32 -11.42
CA ILE A 12 6.40 -18.06 -10.70
C ILE A 12 7.84 -18.01 -10.20
N ARG A 13 8.47 -16.84 -10.29
CA ARG A 13 9.86 -16.67 -9.87
C ARG A 13 9.98 -16.81 -8.34
N ASP A 14 11.04 -17.48 -7.89
CA ASP A 14 11.29 -17.72 -6.46
C ASP A 14 11.45 -16.44 -5.64
N ASP A 15 12.08 -15.40 -6.23
CA ASP A 15 12.26 -14.11 -5.56
C ASP A 15 10.91 -13.42 -5.29
N LEU A 16 9.94 -13.61 -6.19
CA LEU A 16 8.59 -13.09 -6.03
C LEU A 16 7.83 -13.84 -4.93
N ILE A 17 7.86 -15.19 -4.95
CA ILE A 17 7.26 -16.01 -3.87
C ILE A 17 7.88 -15.64 -2.52
N GLY A 18 9.20 -15.44 -2.47
CA GLY A 18 9.91 -15.02 -1.26
C GLY A 18 9.44 -13.68 -0.73
N ALA A 19 9.30 -12.66 -1.60
CA ALA A 19 8.81 -11.34 -1.20
C ALA A 19 7.35 -11.38 -0.72
N GLN A 20 6.51 -12.15 -1.41
CA GLN A 20 5.11 -12.35 -1.03
C GLN A 20 4.98 -13.05 0.33
N ALA A 21 5.80 -14.07 0.61
CA ALA A 21 5.81 -14.76 1.90
C ALA A 21 6.22 -13.82 3.05
N ARG A 22 7.26 -13.00 2.85
CA ARG A 22 7.68 -11.99 3.83
C ARG A 22 6.59 -10.94 4.06
N PHE A 23 5.91 -10.50 3.00
CA PHE A 23 4.78 -9.58 3.14
C PHE A 23 3.67 -10.18 4.01
N TRP A 24 3.25 -11.42 3.77
CA TRP A 24 2.18 -12.04 4.57
C TRP A 24 2.54 -12.21 6.03
N GLU A 25 3.80 -12.56 6.32
CA GLU A 25 4.30 -12.60 7.70
C GLU A 25 4.30 -11.22 8.34
N HIS A 26 4.72 -10.19 7.59
CA HIS A 26 4.72 -8.81 8.05
C HIS A 26 3.31 -8.26 8.28
N LEU A 27 2.34 -8.60 7.43
CA LEU A 27 0.93 -8.21 7.58
C LEU A 27 0.31 -8.78 8.86
N ALA A 28 0.65 -10.02 9.22
CA ALA A 28 0.14 -10.67 10.41
C ALA A 28 0.71 -10.08 11.71
N ALA A 29 1.96 -9.61 11.68
CA ALA A 29 2.66 -9.07 12.85
C ALA A 29 2.13 -7.67 13.25
N PRO A 30 2.23 -7.26 14.54
CA PRO A 30 2.05 -5.86 14.90
C PRO A 30 3.08 -4.99 14.14
N GLY A 31 2.63 -3.81 13.73
CA GLY A 31 3.45 -2.85 12.97
C GLY A 31 3.96 -1.72 13.85
N THR A 32 4.08 -0.54 13.25
CA THR A 32 4.55 0.65 13.98
C THR A 32 3.40 1.29 14.75
N TRP A 33 2.21 1.36 14.18
CA TRP A 33 1.04 2.04 14.73
C TRP A 33 -0.16 1.14 14.93
N LEU A 34 -0.20 -0.01 14.25
CA LEU A 34 -1.36 -0.88 14.20
C LEU A 34 -1.02 -2.28 14.72
N SER A 35 -1.93 -2.89 15.45
CA SER A 35 -1.82 -4.27 15.91
C SER A 35 -1.96 -5.25 14.72
N GLY A 36 -1.49 -6.50 14.90
CA GLY A 36 -1.66 -7.52 13.86
C GLY A 36 -3.12 -7.72 13.45
N ALA A 37 -4.06 -7.59 14.40
CA ALA A 37 -5.50 -7.69 14.15
C ALA A 37 -6.01 -6.55 13.27
N GLU A 38 -5.65 -5.30 13.58
CA GLU A 38 -6.03 -4.14 12.77
C GLU A 38 -5.44 -4.21 11.35
N ARG A 39 -4.18 -4.65 11.21
CA ARG A 39 -3.51 -4.76 9.91
C ARG A 39 -4.16 -5.81 9.01
N VAL A 40 -4.48 -7.00 9.55
CA VAL A 40 -5.23 -8.02 8.81
C VAL A 40 -6.64 -7.53 8.48
N ALA A 41 -7.31 -6.82 9.39
CA ALA A 41 -8.62 -6.23 9.14
C ALA A 41 -8.58 -5.17 8.04
N ILE A 42 -7.53 -4.35 7.96
CA ILE A 42 -7.34 -3.37 6.86
C ILE A 42 -7.27 -4.08 5.50
N ALA A 43 -6.53 -5.19 5.41
CA ALA A 43 -6.47 -5.98 4.18
C ALA A 43 -7.84 -6.62 3.84
N ALA A 44 -8.60 -7.06 4.84
CA ALA A 44 -9.95 -7.56 4.64
C ALA A 44 -10.92 -6.48 4.13
N GLU A 45 -10.88 -5.28 4.72
CA GLU A 45 -11.69 -4.14 4.27
C GLU A 45 -11.31 -3.71 2.85
N ALA A 46 -10.01 -3.67 2.53
CA ALA A 46 -9.55 -3.35 1.17
C ALA A 46 -10.14 -4.30 0.11
N ARG A 47 -10.27 -5.60 0.43
CA ARG A 47 -10.99 -6.57 -0.42
C ARG A 47 -12.49 -6.31 -0.44
N GLY A 48 -13.08 -5.96 0.70
CA GLY A 48 -14.49 -5.63 0.87
C GLY A 48 -14.98 -4.51 -0.05
N VAL A 49 -14.12 -3.53 -0.38
CA VAL A 49 -14.43 -2.41 -1.27
C VAL A 49 -14.98 -2.85 -2.63
N ARG A 50 -14.53 -4.00 -3.16
CA ARG A 50 -15.01 -4.56 -4.45
C ARG A 50 -16.52 -4.79 -4.46
N ASN A 51 -17.09 -5.08 -3.29
CA ASN A 51 -18.50 -5.39 -3.09
C ASN A 51 -19.26 -4.30 -2.33
N CYS A 52 -18.64 -3.15 -2.07
CA CYS A 52 -19.31 -2.05 -1.38
C CYS A 52 -20.12 -1.19 -2.37
N ASP A 53 -21.42 -1.09 -2.15
CA ASP A 53 -22.33 -0.31 -2.99
C ASP A 53 -22.18 1.18 -2.73
N PHE A 54 -21.96 1.59 -1.48
CA PHE A 54 -21.69 2.99 -1.18
C PHE A 54 -20.41 3.48 -1.86
N CYS A 55 -19.34 2.67 -1.92
CA CYS A 55 -18.13 3.00 -2.68
C CYS A 55 -18.42 3.33 -4.15
N LYS A 56 -19.33 2.57 -4.79
CA LYS A 56 -19.72 2.82 -6.18
C LYS A 56 -20.48 4.15 -6.30
N ILE A 57 -21.47 4.36 -5.44
CA ILE A 57 -22.27 5.59 -5.40
C ILE A 57 -21.38 6.83 -5.16
N GLN A 58 -20.50 6.75 -4.16
CA GLN A 58 -19.60 7.84 -3.78
C GLN A 58 -18.58 8.12 -4.89
N LYS A 59 -18.09 7.09 -5.58
CA LYS A 59 -17.22 7.23 -6.75
C LYS A 59 -17.93 7.86 -7.95
N ASP A 60 -19.18 7.52 -8.20
CA ASP A 60 -19.94 8.08 -9.33
C ASP A 60 -20.41 9.52 -9.06
N ALA A 61 -20.46 9.94 -7.79
CA ALA A 61 -20.83 11.29 -7.41
C ALA A 61 -19.81 12.34 -7.89
N LEU A 62 -20.31 13.50 -8.36
CA LEU A 62 -19.48 14.64 -8.73
C LEU A 62 -18.68 15.19 -7.54
N SER A 63 -19.31 15.24 -6.37
CA SER A 63 -18.70 15.66 -5.12
C SER A 63 -18.81 14.52 -4.10
N PRO A 64 -17.79 13.67 -3.98
CA PRO A 64 -17.83 12.50 -3.11
C PRO A 64 -18.19 12.82 -1.65
N ASN A 65 -17.64 13.94 -1.14
CA ASN A 65 -17.88 14.40 0.23
C ASN A 65 -19.31 14.92 0.47
N SER A 66 -20.14 15.07 -0.58
CA SER A 66 -21.54 15.49 -0.44
C SER A 66 -22.51 14.34 -0.24
N ILE A 67 -22.10 13.10 -0.50
CA ILE A 67 -22.91 11.91 -0.25
C ILE A 67 -22.51 11.34 1.11
N GLN A 68 -23.50 11.01 1.91
CA GLN A 68 -23.33 10.45 3.24
C GLN A 68 -24.08 9.13 3.30
N ASP A 69 -23.38 8.05 3.63
CA ASP A 69 -23.93 6.73 3.86
C ASP A 69 -22.92 5.91 4.69
N THR A 70 -23.22 4.65 4.97
CA THR A 70 -22.34 3.73 5.69
C THR A 70 -21.75 2.70 4.74
N HIS A 71 -20.42 2.52 4.81
CA HIS A 71 -19.75 1.44 4.09
C HIS A 71 -20.18 0.06 4.60
N GLN A 72 -20.31 -0.90 3.67
CA GLN A 72 -20.40 -2.31 4.04
C GLN A 72 -19.03 -2.75 4.60
N SER A 73 -18.95 -2.84 5.93
CA SER A 73 -17.78 -3.34 6.67
C SER A 73 -17.99 -4.79 7.07
N SER A 74 -16.91 -5.56 7.09
CA SER A 74 -16.88 -6.95 7.58
C SER A 74 -15.95 -7.14 8.78
N THR A 75 -15.41 -6.04 9.30
CA THR A 75 -14.43 -6.02 10.37
C THR A 75 -14.87 -5.17 11.55
N ASP A 76 -14.17 -5.33 12.67
CA ASP A 76 -14.38 -4.54 13.89
C ASP A 76 -13.59 -3.22 13.91
N LEU A 77 -13.10 -2.77 12.75
CA LEU A 77 -12.41 -1.48 12.64
C LEU A 77 -13.37 -0.31 12.94
N ALA A 78 -12.83 0.75 13.53
CA ALA A 78 -13.60 1.96 13.80
C ALA A 78 -14.15 2.56 12.49
N PRO A 79 -15.37 3.14 12.49
CA PRO A 79 -16.00 3.64 11.26
C PRO A 79 -15.16 4.66 10.48
N ASN A 80 -14.39 5.50 11.16
CA ASN A 80 -13.49 6.46 10.51
C ASN A 80 -12.32 5.77 9.78
N MET A 81 -11.80 4.66 10.30
CA MET A 81 -10.78 3.86 9.62
C MET A 81 -11.38 3.13 8.41
N VAL A 82 -12.60 2.60 8.52
CA VAL A 82 -13.32 2.00 7.38
C VAL A 82 -13.51 3.03 6.26
N GLU A 83 -13.97 4.25 6.55
CA GLU A 83 -14.06 5.34 5.57
C GLU A 83 -12.71 5.60 4.89
N VAL A 84 -11.62 5.71 5.67
CA VAL A 84 -10.26 5.91 5.13
C VAL A 84 -9.88 4.82 4.12
N ILE A 85 -10.04 3.56 4.50
CA ILE A 85 -9.67 2.42 3.65
C ILE A 85 -10.52 2.42 2.37
N HIS A 86 -11.83 2.53 2.52
CA HIS A 86 -12.77 2.47 1.40
C HIS A 86 -12.55 3.62 0.43
N ARG A 87 -12.26 4.83 0.93
CA ARG A 87 -11.97 6.01 0.13
C ARG A 87 -10.65 5.89 -0.63
N ILE A 88 -9.58 5.43 0.04
CA ILE A 88 -8.28 5.23 -0.59
C ILE A 88 -8.35 4.19 -1.72
N VAL A 89 -9.06 3.07 -1.50
CA VAL A 89 -9.14 1.99 -2.50
C VAL A 89 -10.02 2.37 -3.68
N SER A 90 -11.18 2.99 -3.42
CA SER A 90 -12.18 3.23 -4.47
C SER A 90 -11.89 4.47 -5.33
N ASP A 91 -11.30 5.51 -4.74
CA ASP A 91 -11.21 6.84 -5.34
C ASP A 91 -9.99 7.67 -4.88
N PRO A 92 -8.76 7.13 -5.02
CA PRO A 92 -7.54 7.79 -4.53
C PRO A 92 -7.23 9.11 -5.28
N GLY A 93 -7.59 9.22 -6.55
CA GLY A 93 -7.29 10.39 -7.38
C GLY A 93 -8.04 11.67 -6.99
N ARG A 94 -9.04 11.58 -6.10
CA ARG A 94 -9.81 12.73 -5.60
C ARG A 94 -9.59 13.02 -4.12
N LEU A 95 -8.59 12.39 -3.50
CA LEU A 95 -8.15 12.76 -2.16
C LEU A 95 -7.50 14.15 -2.18
N THR A 96 -7.68 14.90 -1.10
CA THR A 96 -7.15 16.27 -0.96
C THR A 96 -6.43 16.43 0.37
N GLU A 97 -5.59 17.45 0.50
CA GLU A 97 -4.97 17.79 1.77
C GLU A 97 -6.02 18.01 2.88
N ALA A 98 -7.12 18.70 2.57
CA ALA A 98 -8.20 18.94 3.52
C ALA A 98 -8.84 17.62 4.01
N TRP A 99 -9.00 16.64 3.12
CA TRP A 99 -9.49 15.32 3.49
C TRP A 99 -8.50 14.60 4.41
N VAL A 100 -7.20 14.59 4.08
CA VAL A 100 -6.15 13.98 4.93
C VAL A 100 -6.08 14.64 6.31
N ARG A 101 -6.20 15.97 6.39
CA ARG A 101 -6.29 16.69 7.67
C ARG A 101 -7.53 16.28 8.47
N GLY A 102 -8.67 16.16 7.79
CA GLY A 102 -9.92 15.67 8.42
C GLY A 102 -9.80 14.25 8.98
N VAL A 103 -9.02 13.38 8.34
CA VAL A 103 -8.69 12.05 8.89
C VAL A 103 -7.95 12.17 10.21
N VAL A 104 -6.96 13.06 10.30
CA VAL A 104 -6.23 13.31 11.55
C VAL A 104 -7.13 13.88 12.63
N ASP A 105 -7.98 14.85 12.27
CA ASP A 105 -8.95 15.46 13.18
C ASP A 105 -9.99 14.45 13.70
N SER A 106 -10.22 13.35 12.97
CA SER A 106 -11.08 12.23 13.39
C SER A 106 -10.42 11.30 14.43
N GLY A 107 -9.15 11.53 14.79
CA GLY A 107 -8.41 10.75 15.77
C GLY A 107 -7.47 9.69 15.21
N ILE A 108 -7.28 9.61 13.89
CA ILE A 108 -6.30 8.71 13.25
C ILE A 108 -4.96 9.44 13.16
N SER A 109 -3.91 8.94 13.82
CA SER A 109 -2.59 9.59 13.73
C SER A 109 -2.03 9.51 12.31
N ASP A 110 -1.12 10.44 11.96
CA ASP A 110 -0.41 10.38 10.68
C ASP A 110 0.26 9.04 10.44
N GLY A 111 0.90 8.48 11.46
CA GLY A 111 1.58 7.21 11.36
C GLY A 111 0.62 6.04 11.11
N ALA A 112 -0.54 6.03 11.78
CA ALA A 112 -1.58 5.02 11.53
C ALA A 112 -2.16 5.14 10.11
N TYR A 113 -2.37 6.38 9.63
CA TYR A 113 -2.79 6.63 8.25
C TYR A 113 -1.75 6.16 7.23
N VAL A 114 -0.48 6.52 7.42
CA VAL A 114 0.63 6.14 6.52
C VAL A 114 0.82 4.62 6.50
N GLU A 115 0.77 3.98 7.66
CA GLU A 115 0.83 2.51 7.74
C GLU A 115 -0.35 1.87 7.01
N THR A 116 -1.57 2.39 7.20
CA THR A 116 -2.78 1.92 6.49
C THR A 116 -2.63 2.03 4.98
N VAL A 117 -2.14 3.16 4.46
CA VAL A 117 -1.88 3.37 3.02
C VAL A 117 -0.90 2.32 2.48
N GLY A 118 0.19 2.05 3.21
CA GLY A 118 1.17 1.03 2.80
C GLY A 118 0.60 -0.39 2.79
N LEU A 119 -0.25 -0.73 3.76
CA LEU A 119 -0.93 -2.03 3.83
C LEU A 119 -1.94 -2.21 2.70
N ILE A 120 -2.73 -1.17 2.39
CA ILE A 120 -3.64 -1.18 1.24
C ILE A 120 -2.85 -1.42 -0.06
N ALA A 121 -1.79 -0.64 -0.29
CA ALA A 121 -1.00 -0.74 -1.50
C ALA A 121 -0.40 -2.15 -1.69
N THR A 122 0.15 -2.73 -0.62
CA THR A 122 0.74 -4.07 -0.66
C THR A 122 -0.30 -5.18 -0.79
N ALA A 123 -1.45 -5.10 -0.10
CA ALA A 123 -2.56 -6.02 -0.29
C ALA A 123 -3.09 -6.00 -1.73
N MET A 124 -3.22 -4.81 -2.33
CA MET A 124 -3.64 -4.66 -3.72
C MET A 124 -2.62 -5.27 -4.70
N VAL A 125 -1.31 -5.17 -4.43
CA VAL A 125 -0.28 -5.85 -5.23
C VAL A 125 -0.46 -7.36 -5.17
N MET A 126 -0.68 -7.93 -3.98
CA MET A 126 -0.91 -9.37 -3.82
C MET A 126 -2.14 -9.86 -4.59
N ASP A 127 -3.25 -9.15 -4.43
CA ASP A 127 -4.52 -9.54 -5.02
C ASP A 127 -4.52 -9.37 -6.54
N THR A 128 -3.94 -8.27 -7.04
CA THR A 128 -3.81 -8.02 -8.49
C THR A 128 -2.88 -9.04 -9.13
N PHE A 129 -1.81 -9.44 -8.44
CA PHE A 129 -0.94 -10.52 -8.90
C PHE A 129 -1.71 -11.84 -9.01
N ALA A 130 -2.41 -12.25 -7.94
CA ALA A 130 -3.18 -13.49 -7.91
C ALA A 130 -4.21 -13.52 -9.06
N ALA A 131 -5.01 -12.46 -9.19
CA ALA A 131 -5.97 -12.33 -10.28
C ALA A 131 -5.30 -12.37 -11.66
N GLY A 132 -4.16 -11.69 -11.83
CA GLY A 132 -3.41 -11.63 -13.08
C GLY A 132 -2.90 -12.98 -13.57
N ILE A 133 -2.69 -13.94 -12.66
CA ILE A 133 -2.27 -15.31 -12.99
C ILE A 133 -3.42 -16.33 -12.97
N GLY A 134 -4.66 -15.87 -12.84
CA GLY A 134 -5.85 -16.72 -12.82
C GLY A 134 -6.10 -17.43 -11.47
N HIS A 135 -5.60 -16.87 -10.38
CA HIS A 135 -5.82 -17.39 -9.02
C HIS A 135 -6.78 -16.48 -8.24
N ASP A 136 -7.58 -17.07 -7.36
CA ASP A 136 -8.41 -16.33 -6.42
C ASP A 136 -7.55 -15.56 -5.39
N ASP A 137 -8.16 -14.68 -4.61
CA ASP A 137 -7.42 -14.00 -3.53
C ASP A 137 -6.79 -15.02 -2.56
N VAL A 138 -5.49 -14.88 -2.28
CA VAL A 138 -4.82 -15.72 -1.28
C VAL A 138 -5.46 -15.47 0.10
N PRO A 139 -5.77 -16.51 0.90
CA PRO A 139 -6.36 -16.31 2.22
C PRO A 139 -5.52 -15.39 3.11
N LEU A 140 -6.17 -14.47 3.84
CA LEU A 140 -5.48 -13.62 4.80
C LEU A 140 -4.90 -14.46 5.94
N PRO A 141 -3.72 -14.09 6.48
CA PRO A 141 -3.11 -14.80 7.60
C PRO A 141 -3.90 -14.54 8.88
N ALA A 142 -3.74 -15.45 9.85
CA ALA A 142 -4.20 -15.17 11.21
C ALA A 142 -3.34 -14.05 11.82
N PRO A 143 -3.94 -13.08 12.53
CA PRO A 143 -3.18 -12.02 13.16
C PRO A 143 -2.30 -12.57 14.29
N ALA A 144 -1.07 -12.08 14.37
CA ALA A 144 -0.17 -12.36 15.49
C ALA A 144 -0.40 -11.33 16.62
N ALA A 145 -0.27 -11.81 17.86
CA ALA A 145 -0.34 -10.95 19.04
C ALA A 145 0.93 -10.07 19.18
N GLY A 146 0.77 -8.93 19.85
CA GLY A 146 1.85 -8.01 20.21
C GLY A 146 1.44 -6.55 20.06
N GLU A 147 2.29 -5.67 20.55
CA GLU A 147 2.02 -4.23 20.58
C GLU A 147 2.70 -3.51 19.42
N PRO A 148 2.08 -2.45 18.86
CA PRO A 148 2.73 -1.59 17.89
C PRO A 148 3.97 -0.91 18.49
N SER A 149 5.04 -0.76 17.72
CA SER A 149 6.31 -0.20 18.22
C SER A 149 6.24 1.28 18.59
N ARG A 150 5.28 2.02 18.00
CA ARG A 150 5.10 3.48 18.09
C ARG A 150 6.35 4.29 17.70
N TYR A 151 7.23 3.70 16.90
CA TYR A 151 8.41 4.41 16.39
C TYR A 151 8.00 5.63 15.54
N THR A 152 8.69 6.74 15.76
CA THR A 152 8.55 7.96 14.98
C THR A 152 9.93 8.49 14.64
N SER A 153 10.21 8.66 13.35
CA SER A 153 11.44 9.30 12.88
C SER A 153 11.50 10.74 13.39
N SER A 154 12.62 11.15 13.98
CA SER A 154 12.80 12.54 14.41
C SER A 154 13.03 13.50 13.24
N GLY A 155 13.40 12.98 12.06
CA GLY A 155 13.52 13.73 10.82
C GLY A 155 12.21 13.88 10.04
N ALA A 156 11.13 13.19 10.43
CA ALA A 156 9.86 13.25 9.71
C ALA A 156 9.22 14.64 9.80
N LYS A 157 8.94 15.26 8.65
CA LYS A 157 8.34 16.59 8.56
C LYS A 157 7.31 16.71 7.44
N ARG A 158 6.27 17.54 7.64
CA ARG A 158 5.34 17.93 6.56
C ARG A 158 5.94 19.08 5.77
N ALA A 159 6.67 18.75 4.70
CA ALA A 159 7.25 19.74 3.80
C ALA A 159 6.76 19.52 2.35
N ALA A 160 7.03 18.35 1.77
CA ALA A 160 6.72 18.07 0.37
C ALA A 160 5.43 17.25 0.16
N ALA A 161 4.74 16.84 1.22
CA ALA A 161 3.55 15.99 1.16
C ALA A 161 2.52 16.40 2.23
N TRP A 162 1.27 15.92 2.07
CA TRP A 162 0.19 16.16 3.03
C TRP A 162 0.38 15.43 4.36
N VAL A 163 1.27 14.44 4.40
CA VAL A 163 1.69 13.68 5.60
C VAL A 163 3.18 13.86 5.85
N PRO A 164 3.68 13.65 7.08
CA PRO A 164 5.10 13.71 7.36
C PRO A 164 5.87 12.70 6.51
N ILE A 165 7.03 13.11 6.00
CA ILE A 165 8.01 12.25 5.34
C ILE A 165 9.40 12.54 5.91
N THR A 166 10.27 11.55 5.91
CA THR A 166 11.68 11.70 6.29
C THR A 166 12.50 11.85 5.01
N GLU A 167 13.01 13.05 4.75
CA GLU A 167 13.84 13.31 3.56
C GLU A 167 15.21 12.64 3.71
N PRO A 168 15.92 12.34 2.60
CA PRO A 168 17.24 11.71 2.66
C PRO A 168 18.23 12.42 3.58
N GLU A 169 18.20 13.75 3.61
CA GLU A 169 19.05 14.60 4.46
C GLU A 169 18.66 14.60 5.94
N ASP A 170 17.47 14.13 6.31
CA ASP A 170 16.96 14.12 7.69
C ASP A 170 16.97 12.72 8.34
N ILE A 171 17.48 11.70 7.64
CA ILE A 171 17.55 10.33 8.17
C ILE A 171 18.45 10.27 9.40
N THR A 172 17.97 9.59 10.44
CA THR A 172 18.78 9.24 11.62
C THR A 172 19.23 7.78 11.58
N GLU A 173 20.13 7.40 12.49
CA GLU A 173 20.59 6.02 12.59
C GLU A 173 19.43 5.04 12.89
N GLU A 174 18.47 5.47 13.71
CA GLU A 174 17.32 4.67 14.13
C GLU A 174 16.31 4.44 12.99
N ASP A 175 16.28 5.30 11.97
CA ASP A 175 15.43 5.11 10.79
C ASP A 175 15.86 3.88 9.98
N GLY A 176 17.15 3.53 10.07
CA GLY A 176 17.80 2.54 9.21
C GLY A 176 17.89 3.00 7.76
N ASP A 177 18.15 2.06 6.85
CA ASP A 177 18.22 2.38 5.42
C ASP A 177 16.80 2.54 4.84
N LEU A 178 16.50 3.76 4.36
CA LEU A 178 15.26 4.10 3.67
C LEU A 178 15.46 4.39 2.18
N TYR A 179 16.69 4.59 1.70
CA TYR A 179 16.96 4.99 0.32
C TYR A 179 18.19 4.27 -0.24
N PRO A 180 18.13 2.94 -0.43
CA PRO A 180 19.19 2.21 -1.11
C PRO A 180 19.24 2.64 -2.58
N GLY A 181 20.13 3.59 -2.88
CA GLY A 181 20.35 4.12 -4.23
C GLY A 181 19.65 5.46 -4.50
N ARG A 182 18.65 5.46 -5.38
CA ARG A 182 17.94 6.70 -5.77
C ARG A 182 16.95 7.12 -4.68
N SER A 183 16.66 8.43 -4.64
CA SER A 183 15.69 9.06 -3.74
C SER A 183 14.67 9.92 -4.50
N ALA A 184 14.16 9.38 -5.61
CA ALA A 184 13.08 10.01 -6.37
C ALA A 184 11.84 10.22 -5.48
N TYR A 185 10.96 11.15 -5.84
CA TYR A 185 9.81 11.51 -4.99
C TYR A 185 8.92 10.31 -4.62
N ILE A 186 8.70 9.38 -5.54
CA ILE A 186 7.94 8.15 -5.24
C ILE A 186 8.60 7.31 -4.13
N GLN A 187 9.93 7.31 -4.04
CA GLN A 187 10.66 6.60 -2.99
C GLN A 187 10.55 7.30 -1.64
N ARG A 188 10.15 8.57 -1.57
CA ARG A 188 9.94 9.30 -0.30
C ARG A 188 8.62 8.94 0.38
N ALA A 189 7.67 8.34 -0.36
CA ALA A 189 6.41 7.86 0.19
C ALA A 189 6.65 6.87 1.34
N LEU A 190 5.76 6.91 2.34
CA LEU A 190 5.77 6.03 3.52
C LEU A 190 6.98 6.20 4.46
N SER A 191 7.91 7.12 4.18
CA SER A 191 9.17 7.25 4.94
C SER A 191 9.02 7.64 6.41
N SER A 192 7.89 8.22 6.82
CA SER A 192 7.58 8.45 8.23
C SER A 192 7.25 7.18 9.02
N VAL A 193 7.02 6.06 8.33
CA VAL A 193 6.87 4.72 8.91
C VAL A 193 7.86 3.77 8.24
N PRO A 194 9.14 3.78 8.67
CA PRO A 194 10.24 3.02 8.06
C PRO A 194 9.94 1.54 7.74
N ASP A 195 9.32 0.83 8.67
CA ASP A 195 9.03 -0.61 8.49
C ASP A 195 7.98 -0.85 7.39
N THR A 196 6.93 -0.04 7.35
CA THR A 196 5.93 -0.08 6.27
C THR A 196 6.58 0.22 4.92
N LYS A 197 7.45 1.23 4.85
CA LYS A 197 8.17 1.58 3.63
C LYS A 197 9.04 0.42 3.13
N ARG A 198 9.81 -0.21 4.03
CA ARG A 198 10.65 -1.37 3.70
C ARG A 198 9.81 -2.54 3.19
N GLY A 199 8.72 -2.86 3.87
CA GLY A 199 7.79 -3.91 3.45
C GLY A 199 7.17 -3.65 2.07
N TYR A 200 6.76 -2.41 1.80
CA TYR A 200 6.27 -2.01 0.48
C TYR A 200 7.32 -2.20 -0.61
N TRP A 201 8.54 -1.67 -0.41
CA TRP A 201 9.57 -1.73 -1.44
C TRP A 201 10.11 -3.13 -1.68
N ASP A 202 10.21 -3.99 -0.65
CA ASP A 202 10.57 -5.41 -0.81
C ASP A 202 9.62 -6.13 -1.78
N LEU A 203 8.31 -5.87 -1.65
CA LEU A 203 7.30 -6.43 -2.56
C LEU A 203 7.30 -5.74 -3.93
N ALA A 204 7.40 -4.41 -3.97
CA ALA A 204 7.28 -3.62 -5.20
C ALA A 204 8.43 -3.91 -6.19
N VAL A 205 9.68 -4.03 -5.73
CA VAL A 205 10.82 -4.30 -6.62
C VAL A 205 10.76 -5.69 -7.24
N ALA A 206 10.25 -6.69 -6.49
CA ALA A 206 10.05 -8.04 -6.99
C ALA A 206 8.99 -8.07 -8.10
N ASN A 207 7.89 -7.33 -7.94
CA ASN A 207 6.79 -7.25 -8.90
C ASN A 207 7.11 -6.39 -10.13
N TYR A 208 7.90 -5.33 -9.97
CA TYR A 208 8.21 -4.37 -11.02
C TYR A 208 9.64 -4.56 -11.55
N LEU A 209 10.55 -3.70 -11.11
CA LEU A 209 11.95 -3.70 -11.47
C LEU A 209 12.77 -3.04 -10.34
N PRO A 210 13.91 -3.63 -9.94
CA PRO A 210 14.87 -3.01 -9.03
C PRO A 210 15.41 -1.66 -9.53
N ALA A 211 15.74 -0.76 -8.60
CA ALA A 211 16.18 0.60 -8.91
C ALA A 211 17.49 0.63 -9.72
N GLU A 212 18.40 -0.31 -9.48
CA GLU A 212 19.67 -0.46 -10.18
C GLU A 212 19.52 -0.84 -11.66
N HIS A 213 18.39 -1.45 -12.03
CA HIS A 213 18.08 -1.79 -13.42
C HIS A 213 17.32 -0.69 -14.15
N MET A 214 16.73 0.27 -13.43
CA MET A 214 15.96 1.36 -14.04
C MET A 214 16.70 2.21 -15.09
N PRO A 215 18.01 2.52 -14.98
CA PRO A 215 18.70 3.29 -16.02
C PRO A 215 19.11 2.48 -17.24
N ASN A 216 18.98 1.14 -17.22
CA ASN A 216 19.36 0.29 -18.35
C ASN A 216 18.16 0.04 -19.26
N PHE A 217 18.17 0.68 -20.43
CA PHE A 217 17.15 0.54 -21.47
C PHE A 217 17.50 -0.51 -22.54
N ASP A 218 18.73 -1.03 -22.50
CA ASP A 218 19.25 -1.96 -23.51
C ASP A 218 19.02 -3.43 -23.13
N THR A 219 18.47 -3.69 -21.93
CA THR A 219 18.27 -5.04 -21.39
C THR A 219 16.86 -5.19 -20.85
N ASP A 220 16.16 -6.21 -21.36
CA ASP A 220 14.86 -6.62 -20.83
C ASP A 220 15.07 -7.60 -19.66
N PHE A 221 14.95 -7.11 -18.42
CA PHE A 221 15.11 -7.90 -17.18
C PHE A 221 13.86 -8.73 -16.81
N ARG A 222 12.81 -8.65 -17.63
CA ARG A 222 11.51 -9.30 -17.44
C ARG A 222 11.05 -9.87 -18.79
N ALA A 223 9.98 -10.66 -18.77
CA ALA A 223 9.44 -11.31 -19.97
C ALA A 223 8.86 -10.32 -21.00
N ILE A 224 8.51 -9.11 -20.58
CA ILE A 224 8.07 -8.00 -21.44
C ILE A 224 9.11 -6.88 -21.40
N SER A 225 9.20 -6.14 -22.50
CA SER A 225 10.22 -5.11 -22.65
C SER A 225 9.96 -3.90 -21.76
N ARG A 226 10.99 -3.08 -21.53
CA ARG A 226 10.82 -1.87 -20.71
C ARG A 226 9.70 -0.96 -21.24
N ASN A 227 9.58 -0.81 -22.55
CA ASN A 227 8.52 0.00 -23.16
C ASN A 227 7.11 -0.58 -22.92
N GLN A 228 6.97 -1.91 -22.91
CA GLN A 228 5.69 -2.56 -22.61
C GLN A 228 5.31 -2.39 -21.13
N ILE A 229 6.29 -2.50 -20.22
CA ILE A 229 6.09 -2.24 -18.79
C ILE A 229 5.58 -0.81 -18.58
N GLU A 230 6.27 0.18 -19.15
CA GLU A 230 5.89 1.59 -18.99
C GLU A 230 4.55 1.92 -19.65
N LEU A 231 4.20 1.28 -20.77
CA LEU A 231 2.89 1.44 -21.40
C LEU A 231 1.76 0.97 -20.47
N ILE A 232 1.93 -0.20 -19.85
CA ILE A 232 0.96 -0.74 -18.89
C ILE A 232 0.90 0.16 -17.66
N ALA A 233 2.05 0.54 -17.09
CA ALA A 233 2.13 1.41 -15.92
C ALA A 233 1.44 2.76 -16.18
N ALA A 234 1.72 3.42 -17.30
CA ALA A 234 1.10 4.68 -17.68
C ALA A 234 -0.42 4.54 -17.87
N ARG A 235 -0.89 3.45 -18.49
CA ARG A 235 -2.32 3.19 -18.66
C ARG A 235 -3.01 2.97 -17.32
N THR A 236 -2.41 2.20 -16.42
CA THR A 236 -2.92 1.98 -15.06
C THR A 236 -2.99 3.31 -14.31
N SER A 237 -1.92 4.10 -14.29
CA SER A 237 -1.91 5.42 -13.65
C SER A 237 -3.01 6.33 -14.19
N ALA A 238 -3.21 6.37 -15.51
CA ALA A 238 -4.27 7.17 -16.13
C ALA A 238 -5.69 6.71 -15.74
N LEU A 239 -5.94 5.39 -15.64
CA LEU A 239 -7.23 4.84 -15.22
C LEU A 239 -7.53 5.10 -13.73
N HIS A 240 -6.49 5.19 -12.90
CA HIS A 240 -6.61 5.45 -11.46
C HIS A 240 -6.49 6.94 -11.08
N GLY A 241 -6.26 7.82 -12.05
CA GLY A 241 -6.09 9.26 -11.79
C GLY A 241 -4.81 9.58 -10.99
N CYS A 242 -3.79 8.73 -11.07
CA CYS A 242 -2.50 8.96 -10.45
C CYS A 242 -1.72 9.98 -11.30
N ALA A 243 -1.80 11.26 -10.93
CA ALA A 243 -1.02 12.34 -11.52
C ALA A 243 0.21 12.68 -10.66
N TYR A 244 1.34 12.97 -11.31
CA TYR A 244 2.57 13.47 -10.70
C TYR A 244 2.64 15.00 -10.80
#